data_AF-A0A078SU32-F1
#
_entry.id   AF-A0A078SU32-F1
#
_cell.length_a   1.000
_cell.length_b   1.000
_cell.length_c   1.000
_cell.angle_alpha   90.00
_cell.angle_beta   90.00
_cell.angle_gamma   90.00
#
_symmetry.space_group_name_H-M   'P 1'
#
loop_
_entity.id
_entity.type
_entity.pdbx_description
1 polymer ?
#
loop_
_entity_poly.entity_id
_entity_poly.type
_entity_poly.pdbx_seq_one_letter_code
_entity_poly.pdbx_strand_id
1 'polypeptide(L)' 'MKIIIAGAGAVGTHLAKLLSREKQDIILMDDNEEKLSTLNSNFDLMTATASPTSIKGLKEVGV' A
#
# COMPACT_ATOMS: atom_id res chain seq x y z
N MET A 1 -12.57 -6.38 -4.45
CA MET A 1 -12.85 -5.12 -3.73
C MET A 1 -11.54 -4.36 -3.60
N LYS A 2 -11.53 -3.03 -3.65
CA LYS A 2 -10.29 -2.24 -3.53
C LYS A 2 -10.01 -1.93 -2.06
N ILE A 3 -8.80 -2.22 -1.59
CA ILE A 3 -8.34 -1.96 -0.22
C ILE A 3 -7.11 -1.06 -0.29
N ILE A 4 -7.15 0.05 0.45
CA ILE A 4 -6.03 1.00 0.55
C ILE A 4 -5.50 0.94 1.97
N ILE A 5 -4.21 0.62 2.11
CA ILE A 5 -3.51 0.56 3.40
C ILE A 5 -2.61 1.77 3.50
N ALA A 6 -2.95 2.67 4.42
CA ALA A 6 -2.15 3.85 4.76
C ALA A 6 -1.07 3.50 5.79
N GLY A 7 0.17 3.37 5.34
CA GLY A 7 1.35 3.14 6.16
C GLY A 7 2.01 1.77 5.92
N ALA A 8 3.23 1.76 5.39
CA ALA A 8 4.11 0.61 5.20
C ALA A 8 4.96 0.30 6.46
N GLY A 9 4.42 0.58 7.65
CA GLY A 9 4.99 0.12 8.92
C GLY A 9 4.86 -1.39 9.13
N ALA A 10 5.24 -1.89 10.31
CA ALA A 10 5.18 -3.33 10.61
C ALA A 10 3.78 -3.92 10.42
N VAL A 11 2.74 -3.23 10.92
CA VAL A 11 1.35 -3.69 10.86
C VAL A 11 0.79 -3.60 9.44
N GLY A 12 0.91 -2.44 8.78
CA GLY A 12 0.37 -2.25 7.43
C GLY A 12 1.02 -3.18 6.41
N THR A 13 2.34 -3.40 6.54
CA THR A 13 3.07 -4.40 5.75
C THR A 13 2.56 -5.82 6.00
N HIS A 14 2.38 -6.22 7.26
CA HIS A 14 1.90 -7.56 7.59
C HIS A 14 0.48 -7.79 7.05
N LEU A 15 -0.39 -6.80 7.22
CA LEU A 15 -1.76 -6.84 6.70
C LEU A 15 -1.79 -6.94 5.17
N ALA A 16 -0.98 -6.13 4.48
CA ALA A 16 -0.90 -6.15 3.02
C ALA A 16 -0.48 -7.52 2.50
N LYS A 17 0.52 -8.17 3.14
CA LYS A 17 0.95 -9.54 2.79
C LYS A 17 -0.10 -10.61 3.04
N LEU A 18 -0.88 -10.46 4.10
CA LEU A 18 -1.95 -11.39 4.44
C LEU A 18 -3.05 -11.30 3.40
N LEU A 19 -3.48 -10.08 3.06
CA LEU A 19 -4.57 -9.83 2.13
C LEU A 19 -4.16 -10.05 0.67
N SER A 20 -2.88 -9.88 0.29
CA SER A 20 -2.42 -10.09 -1.09
C SER A 20 -2.59 -11.53 -1.57
N ARG A 21 -2.83 -12.47 -0.65
CA ARG A 21 -3.13 -13.88 -0.98
C ARG A 21 -4.59 -14.12 -1.37
N GLU A 22 -5.47 -13.19 -1.02
CA GLU A 22 -6.93 -13.29 -1.22
C GLU A 22 -7.41 -12.68 -2.55
N LYS A 23 -6.49 -12.45 -3.50
CA LYS A 23 -6.74 -11.85 -4.84
C LYS A 23 -7.60 -10.56 -4.77
N GLN A 24 -7.28 -9.69 -3.82
CA GLN A 24 -7.90 -8.37 -3.71
C GLN A 24 -7.01 -7.30 -4.36
N ASP A 25 -7.62 -6.23 -4.87
CA ASP A 25 -6.87 -5.05 -5.34
C ASP A 25 -6.38 -4.26 -4.13
N ILE A 26 -5.12 -4.46 -3.74
CA ILE A 26 -4.51 -3.82 -2.58
C ILE A 26 -3.52 -2.76 -3.03
N ILE A 27 -3.65 -1.57 -2.45
CA ILE A 27 -2.69 -0.48 -2.61
C ILE A 27 -2.10 -0.15 -1.24
N LEU A 28 -0.79 -0.32 -1.09
CA LEU A 28 -0.05 0.10 0.09
C LEU A 28 0.58 1.47 -0.15
N MET A 29 0.23 2.45 0.66
CA MET A 29 0.66 3.83 0.53
C MET A 29 1.54 4.23 1.72
N ASP A 30 2.70 4.82 1.46
CA ASP A 30 3.60 5.36 2.48
C ASP A 30 4.44 6.48 1.86
N ASP A 31 4.95 7.40 2.68
CA ASP A 31 5.86 8.45 2.22
C ASP A 31 7.31 7.98 2.12
N ASN A 32 7.63 6.80 2.67
CA ASN A 32 8.96 6.18 2.59
C ASN A 32 9.04 5.14 1.45
N GLU A 33 9.70 5.52 0.36
CA GLU A 33 9.89 4.68 -0.83
C GLU A 33 10.68 3.39 -0.56
N GLU A 34 11.66 3.42 0.36
CA GLU A 34 12.48 2.24 0.69
C GLU A 34 11.64 1.11 1.31
N LYS A 35 10.64 1.46 2.13
CA LYS A 35 9.72 0.47 2.71
C LYS A 35 8.84 -0.17 1.65
N LEU A 36 8.41 0.61 0.66
CA LEU A 36 7.52 0.17 -0.41
C LEU A 36 8.24 -0.71 -1.44
N SER A 37 9.48 -0.38 -1.80
CA SER A 37 10.27 -1.12 -2.80
C SER A 37 10.46 -2.59 -2.44
N THR A 38 10.60 -2.90 -1.14
CA THR A 38 10.76 -4.26 -0.62
C THR A 38 9.50 -5.13 -0.81
N LEU A 39 8.32 -4.50 -0.86
CA LEU A 39 7.03 -5.19 -0.93
C LEU A 39 6.53 -5.40 -2.34
N ASN A 40 6.76 -4.43 -3.22
CA ASN A 40 6.36 -4.50 -4.62
C ASN A 40 6.98 -5.72 -5.35
N SER A 41 8.21 -6.10 -4.99
CA SER A 41 8.92 -7.20 -5.65
C SER A 41 8.46 -8.60 -5.23
N ASN A 42 7.71 -8.74 -4.12
CA ASN A 42 7.48 -10.04 -3.48
C ASN A 42 6.00 -10.41 -3.31
N PHE A 43 5.07 -9.47 -3.53
CA PHE A 43 3.64 -9.68 -3.24
C PHE A 43 2.78 -9.10 -4.37
N ASP A 44 1.63 -9.74 -4.60
CA ASP A 44 0.61 -9.29 -5.55
C ASP A 44 -0.18 -8.12 -4.96
N LEU A 45 0.46 -6.94 -4.93
CA LEU A 45 -0.10 -5.68 -4.45
C LEU A 45 0.55 -4.51 -5.19
N MET A 46 -0.13 -3.37 -5.21
CA MET A 46 0.41 -2.12 -5.73
C MET A 46 0.96 -1.27 -4.59
N THR A 47 2.01 -0.48 -4.86
CA THR A 47 2.54 0.51 -3.91
C THR A 47 2.36 1.93 -4.44
N ALA A 48 2.14 2.90 -3.54
CA ALA A 48 2.03 4.31 -3.87
C ALA A 48 2.89 5.14 -2.92
N THR A 49 3.92 5.81 -3.45
CA THR A 49 4.81 6.68 -2.67
C THR A 49 4.16 8.05 -2.51
N ALA A 50 3.37 8.22 -1.46
CA ALA A 50 2.71 9.47 -1.15
C ALA A 50 2.30 9.51 0.33
N SER A 51 2.17 10.72 0.88
CA SER A 51 1.69 10.89 2.25
C SER A 51 0.22 10.48 2.38
N PRO A 52 -0.14 9.57 3.31
CA PRO A 52 -1.53 9.16 3.50
C PRO A 52 -2.48 10.25 4.02
N THR A 53 -1.94 11.38 4.48
CA THR A 53 -2.71 12.56 4.91
C THR A 53 -2.83 13.61 3.81
N SER A 54 -2.19 13.40 2.65
CA SER A 54 -2.28 14.30 1.50
C SER A 54 -3.54 14.01 0.70
N ILE A 55 -4.39 15.03 0.53
CA ILE A 55 -5.58 14.95 -0.36
C ILE A 55 -5.16 14.56 -1.79
N LYS A 56 -4.01 15.06 -2.27
CA LYS A 56 -3.50 14.72 -3.60
C LYS A 56 -3.14 13.23 -3.67
N GLY A 57 -2.42 12.72 -2.67
CA GLY A 57 -2.02 11.31 -2.62
C GLY A 57 -3.21 10.37 -2.52
N LEU A 58 -4.23 10.73 -1.72
CA LEU A 58 -5.48 9.96 -1.61
C LEU A 58 -6.22 9.88 -2.96
N LYS A 59 -6.27 10.99 -3.71
CA LYS A 59 -6.85 11.00 -5.07
C LYS A 59 -6.07 10.14 -6.05
N GLU A 60 -4.74 10.09 -5.95
CA GLU A 60 -3.89 9.25 -6.81
C GLU A 60 -4.17 7.74 -6.62
N VAL A 61 -4.54 7.32 -5.41
CA VAL A 61 -4.89 5.91 -5.11
C VAL A 61 -6.38 5.59 -5.30
N GLY A 62 -7.20 6.61 -5.63
CA GLY A 62 -8.61 6.45 -6.00
C GLY A 62 -9.60 6.62 -4.85
N VAL A 63 -9.28 7.47 -3.87
CA VAL A 63 -10.22 8.02 -2.87
C VAL A 63 -10.75 9.36 -3.37
#